data_AF-A0A2V9Z0D3-F1
#
_entry.id   AF-A0A2V9Z0D3-F1
#
_cell.length_a   1.000
_cell.length_b   1.000
_cell.length_c   1.000
_cell.angle_alpha   90.00
_cell.angle_beta   90.00
_cell.angle_gamma   90.00
#
_symmetry.space_group_name_H-M   'P 1'
#
loop_
_entity.id
_entity.type
_entity.pdbx_description
1 polymer ?
#
loop_
_entity_poly.entity_id
_entity_poly.type
_entity_poly.pdbx_seq_one_letter_code
_entity_poly.pdbx_strand_id
1 'polypeptide(L)'
;MTVSLVAPNSQLWWRAWLDRWAEWNERRARTRRLHVAESVSLGEKRFVAVVQFESQRFLIGGTGTSLRLLAELKSDEGTNSERSEGK
;
A
#
# COMPACT_ATOMS: atom_id res chain seq x y z
N MET A 1 -5.02 24.34 -46.40
CA MET A 1 -4.65 25.01 -45.14
C MET A 1 -4.20 23.93 -44.18
N THR A 2 -2.89 23.75 -44.04
CA THR A 2 -2.30 22.72 -43.17
C THR A 2 -1.31 23.44 -42.29
N VAL A 3 -1.64 23.59 -41.01
CA VAL A 3 -0.78 24.27 -40.03
C VAL A 3 0.04 23.19 -39.34
N SER A 4 1.31 23.07 -39.73
CA SER A 4 2.31 22.35 -38.94
C SER A 4 2.86 23.28 -37.88
N LEU A 5 2.56 22.99 -36.61
CA LEU A 5 3.09 23.71 -35.47
C LEU A 5 4.46 23.12 -35.10
N VAL A 6 5.52 23.90 -35.30
CA VAL A 6 6.88 23.56 -34.88
C VAL A 6 6.99 23.73 -33.36
N ALA A 7 7.34 22.66 -32.65
CA ALA A 7 7.54 22.68 -31.20
C ALA A 7 8.96 23.21 -30.86
N PRO A 8 9.11 24.13 -29.88
CA PRO A 8 10.41 24.65 -29.49
C PRO A 8 11.18 23.75 -28.50
N ASN A 9 12.49 23.75 -28.74
CA ASN A 9 13.63 23.06 -28.14
C ASN A 9 13.62 22.87 -26.60
N SER A 10 13.38 21.64 -26.17
CA SER A 10 13.46 21.16 -24.79
C SER A 10 14.75 20.39 -24.54
N GLN A 11 15.76 20.97 -23.90
CA GLN A 11 16.84 20.16 -23.32
C GLN A 11 17.21 20.61 -21.90
N LEU A 12 16.79 19.78 -20.93
CA LEU A 12 17.45 19.44 -19.66
C LEU A 12 17.07 20.13 -18.33
N TRP A 13 16.13 21.06 -18.30
CA TRP A 13 15.73 21.78 -17.07
C TRP A 13 14.43 21.28 -16.43
N TRP A 14 13.75 20.31 -17.06
CA TRP A 14 12.53 19.70 -16.53
C TRP A 14 12.77 18.40 -15.74
N ARG A 15 13.94 17.76 -15.92
CA ARG A 15 14.29 16.50 -15.24
C ARG A 15 14.63 16.72 -13.76
N ALA A 16 15.39 17.76 -13.44
CA ALA A 16 15.74 18.10 -12.06
C ALA A 16 14.51 18.54 -11.21
N TRP A 17 13.51 19.15 -11.85
CA TRP A 17 12.24 19.50 -11.19
C TRP A 17 11.38 18.26 -10.91
N LEU A 18 11.36 17.29 -11.84
CA LEU A 18 10.69 16.00 -11.66
C LEU A 18 11.36 15.12 -10.60
N ASP A 19 12.68 15.08 -10.52
CA ASP A 19 13.41 14.25 -9.54
C ASP A 19 13.08 14.66 -8.10
N ARG A 20 13.02 15.98 -7.85
CA ARG A 20 12.63 16.51 -6.52
C ARG A 20 11.15 16.27 -6.21
N TRP A 21 10.28 16.24 -7.23
CA TRP A 21 8.86 15.90 -7.07
C TRP A 21 8.65 14.40 -6.82
N ALA A 22 9.43 13.54 -7.48
CA ALA A 22 9.42 12.10 -7.32
C ALA A 22 9.86 11.69 -5.91
N GLU A 23 10.91 12.30 -5.35
CA GLU A 23 11.36 11.99 -3.99
C GLU A 23 10.32 12.39 -2.91
N TRP A 24 9.60 13.50 -3.12
CA TRP A 24 8.52 13.94 -2.24
C TRP A 24 7.30 13.01 -2.32
N ASN A 25 7.03 12.46 -3.50
CA ASN A 25 5.92 11.54 -3.73
C ASN A 25 6.25 10.11 -3.26
N GLU A 26 7.51 9.67 -3.36
CA GLU A 26 7.96 8.34 -2.93
C GLU A 26 7.84 8.14 -1.42
N ARG A 27 8.22 9.13 -0.59
CA ARG A 27 8.10 8.98 0.87
C ARG A 27 6.63 8.88 1.33
N ARG A 28 5.73 9.61 0.66
CA ARG A 28 4.27 9.52 0.88
C ARG A 28 3.68 8.24 0.29
N ALA A 29 4.08 7.83 -0.91
CA ALA A 29 3.60 6.62 -1.57
C ALA A 29 4.09 5.35 -0.89
N ARG A 30 5.31 5.35 -0.34
CA ARG A 30 5.87 4.22 0.42
C ARG A 30 5.14 4.00 1.73
N THR A 31 4.65 5.07 2.37
CA THR A 31 3.83 5.00 3.58
C THR A 31 2.43 4.45 3.27
N ARG A 32 1.82 4.88 2.16
CA ARG A 32 0.42 4.55 1.80
C ARG A 32 0.30 3.35 0.85
N ARG A 33 1.21 2.39 0.93
CA ARG A 33 1.24 1.25 0.02
C ARG A 33 0.45 0.08 0.59
N LEU A 34 -0.65 -0.27 -0.07
CA LEU A 34 -1.36 -1.52 0.18
C LEU A 34 -0.47 -2.68 -0.28
N HIS A 35 -0.21 -3.62 0.62
CA HIS A 35 0.49 -4.86 0.28
C HIS A 35 -0.22 -6.06 0.88
N VAL A 36 -0.11 -7.20 0.21
CA VAL A 36 -0.59 -8.48 0.73
C VAL A 36 0.53 -9.08 1.57
N ALA A 37 0.30 -9.22 2.87
CA ALA A 37 1.27 -9.82 3.79
C ALA A 37 1.24 -11.35 3.66
N GLU A 38 0.05 -11.93 3.66
CA GLU A 38 -0.17 -13.38 3.62
C GLU A 38 -1.43 -13.70 2.82
N SER A 39 -1.45 -14.82 2.10
CA SER A 39 -2.66 -15.31 1.45
C SER A 39 -2.72 -16.83 1.43
N VAL A 40 -3.90 -17.37 1.70
CA VAL A 40 -4.19 -18.82 1.68
C VAL A 40 -5.38 -19.06 0.75
N SER A 41 -5.23 -20.01 -0.16
CA SER A 41 -6.34 -20.48 -1.00
C SER A 41 -7.22 -21.46 -0.22
N LEU A 42 -8.53 -21.30 -0.35
CA LEU A 42 -9.55 -22.19 0.24
C LEU A 42 -10.23 -23.06 -0.82
N GLY A 43 -9.62 -23.18 -2.00
CA GLY A 43 -10.15 -23.94 -3.14
C GLY A 43 -10.48 -23.03 -4.33
N GLU A 44 -11.40 -23.47 -5.20
CA GLU A 44 -11.70 -22.73 -6.43
C GLU A 44 -12.17 -21.30 -6.15
N LYS A 45 -11.35 -20.35 -6.62
CA LYS A 45 -11.58 -18.91 -6.59
C LYS A 45 -11.86 -18.35 -5.19
N ARG A 46 -11.52 -19.06 -4.12
CA ARG A 46 -11.72 -18.64 -2.73
C ARG A 46 -10.40 -18.48 -2.04
N PHE A 47 -10.21 -17.38 -1.32
CA PHE A 47 -8.99 -17.12 -0.59
C PHE A 47 -9.27 -16.31 0.68
N VAL A 48 -8.33 -16.38 1.60
CA VAL A 48 -8.23 -15.46 2.73
C VAL A 48 -6.85 -14.83 2.68
N ALA A 49 -6.77 -13.52 2.87
CA ALA A 49 -5.51 -12.79 2.84
C ALA A 49 -5.45 -11.77 3.96
N VAL A 50 -4.25 -11.56 4.49
CA VAL A 50 -3.93 -10.41 5.32
C VAL A 50 -3.35 -9.34 4.41
N VAL A 51 -4.01 -8.18 4.35
CA VAL A 51 -3.51 -7.01 3.65
C VAL A 51 -3.11 -5.95 4.65
N GLN A 52 -1.99 -5.29 4.40
CA GLN A 52 -1.48 -4.23 5.24
C GLN A 52 -1.49 -2.92 4.47
N PHE A 53 -2.02 -1.90 5.11
CA PHE A 53 -2.07 -0.53 4.61
C PHE A 53 -1.58 0.38 5.72
N GLU A 54 -0.54 1.16 5.42
CA GLU A 54 0.16 1.96 6.43
C GLU A 54 0.58 1.06 7.64
N SER A 55 0.15 1.41 8.85
CA SER A 55 0.43 0.64 10.08
C SER A 55 -0.68 -0.33 10.47
N GLN A 56 -1.72 -0.48 9.66
CA GLN A 56 -2.89 -1.29 9.95
C GLN A 56 -2.93 -2.56 9.11
N ARG A 57 -3.37 -3.67 9.71
CA ARG A 57 -3.51 -4.97 9.05
C ARG A 57 -4.98 -5.36 9.00
N PHE A 58 -5.40 -5.95 7.90
CA PHE A 58 -6.78 -6.31 7.62
C PHE A 58 -6.85 -7.73 7.12
N LEU A 59 -7.67 -8.56 7.75
CA LEU A 59 -8.00 -9.90 7.28
C LEU A 59 -9.16 -9.78 6.31
N ILE A 60 -8.93 -10.16 5.05
CA ILE A 60 -9.95 -10.17 4.00
C ILE A 60 -10.21 -11.59 3.53
N GLY A 61 -11.46 -11.87 3.17
CA GLY A 61 -11.89 -13.08 2.49
C GLY A 61 -12.39 -12.73 1.10
N GLY A 62 -11.91 -13.45 0.09
CA GLY A 62 -12.31 -13.26 -1.30
C GLY A 62 -12.91 -14.52 -1.90
N THR A 63 -13.87 -14.31 -2.78
CA THR A 63 -14.39 -15.31 -3.73
C THR A 63 -14.18 -14.79 -5.15
N GLY A 64 -14.58 -15.56 -6.18
CA GLY A 64 -14.47 -15.11 -7.57
C GLY A 64 -15.32 -13.88 -7.92
N THR A 65 -16.29 -13.51 -7.07
CA THR A 65 -17.23 -12.41 -7.34
C THR A 65 -17.38 -11.44 -6.16
N SER A 66 -16.73 -11.70 -5.02
CA SER A 66 -16.93 -10.89 -3.82
C SER A 66 -15.67 -10.82 -2.96
N LEU A 67 -15.56 -9.74 -2.20
CA LEU A 67 -14.51 -9.53 -1.20
C LEU A 67 -15.15 -8.98 0.07
N ARG A 68 -14.77 -9.54 1.21
CA ARG A 68 -15.27 -9.17 2.53
C ARG A 68 -14.10 -8.88 3.46
N LEU A 69 -14.19 -7.78 4.20
CA LEU A 69 -13.36 -7.59 5.39
C LEU A 69 -13.88 -8.51 6.49
N LEU A 70 -13.01 -9.40 6.99
CA LEU A 70 -13.33 -10.35 8.05
C LEU A 70 -12.95 -9.78 9.42
N ALA A 71 -11.79 -9.11 9.50
CA ALA A 71 -11.32 -8.49 10.73
C ALA A 71 -10.28 -7.38 10.46
N GLU A 72 -10.21 -6.41 11.36
CA GLU A 72 -9.07 -5.50 11.47
C GLU A 72 -8.13 -6.06 12.54
N LEU A 73 -6.87 -6.34 12.17
CA LEU A 73 -5.87 -6.81 13.12
C LEU A 73 -5.18 -5.60 13.72
N LYS A 74 -5.42 -5.37 15.01
CA LYS A 74 -4.65 -4.40 15.79
C LYS A 74 -3.20 -4.87 15.86
N SER A 75 -2.26 -3.96 15.65
CA SER A 75 -0.85 -4.24 15.91
C SER A 75 -0.66 -4.28 17.43
N ASP A 76 -0.19 -5.40 17.96
CA ASP A 76 0.06 -5.63 19.40
C ASP A 76 1.28 -4.83 19.91
N GLU A 77 1.32 -3.54 19.64
CA GLU A 77 2.39 -2.62 20.07
C GLU A 77 2.19 -2.17 21.54
N GLY A 78 1.76 -3.06 22.44
CA GLY A 78 1.49 -2.64 23.82
C GLY A 78 0.95 -3.64 24.85
N THR A 79 1.00 -4.96 24.64
CA THR A 79 0.63 -5.92 25.71
C THR A 79 1.82 -6.76 26.16
N ASN A 80 2.84 -6.07 26.69
CA ASN A 80 3.88 -6.70 27.50
C ASN A 80 4.22 -5.80 28.69
N SER A 81 3.23 -5.58 29.56
CA SER A 81 3.47 -5.02 30.88
C SER A 81 2.46 -5.61 31.86
N GLU A 82 2.62 -6.90 32.16
CA GLU A 82 2.07 -7.55 33.36
C GLU A 82 2.75 -8.91 33.54
N ARG A 83 4.08 -8.86 33.64
CA ARG A 83 4.86 -9.90 34.32
C ARG A 83 5.58 -9.22 35.47
N SER A 84 5.31 -9.69 36.67
CA SER A 84 5.98 -9.41 37.95
C SER A 84 5.36 -8.30 38.81
N GLU A 85 4.38 -8.66 39.62
CA GLU A 85 4.44 -8.26 41.03
C GLU A 85 3.99 -9.43 41.88
N GLY A 86 4.95 -10.00 42.60
CA GLY A 86 4.71 -11.09 43.53
C GLY A 86 4.18 -10.54 44.85
N LYS A 87 3.37 -11.36 45.51
CA LYS A 87 3.47 -11.57 46.95
C LYS A 87 2.92 -12.94 47.32
#